data_AF-A0A3D1TVE6-F1
#
_entry.id   AF-A0A3D1TVE6-F1
#
_cell.length_a   1.000
_cell.length_b   1.000
_cell.length_c   1.000
_cell.angle_alpha   90.00
_cell.angle_beta   90.00
_cell.angle_gamma   90.00
#
_symmetry.space_group_name_H-M   'P 1'
#
loop_
_entity.id
_entity.type
_entity.pdbx_description
1 polymer ?
#
loop_
_entity_poly.entity_id
_entity_poly.type
_entity_poly.pdbx_seq_one_letter_code
_entity_poly.pdbx_strand_id
1 'polypeptide(L)'
;MTEPAPAPTFEQALEELQAVVEKLQKPDVPLEDAVALYRRGTELAQQTEDLISRAELQVQKLTQSVQERFEEYSVDSTVEDGDQAPPSF
;
A
#
# COMPACT_ATOMS: atom_id res chain seq x y z
N MET A 1 12.95 10.67 -28.67
CA MET A 1 11.78 10.05 -28.02
C MET A 1 11.93 10.36 -26.55
N THR A 2 11.03 11.16 -25.98
CA THR A 2 11.15 11.61 -24.58
C THR A 2 10.52 10.55 -23.68
N GLU A 3 11.32 9.95 -22.81
CA GLU A 3 10.86 8.99 -21.81
C GLU A 3 9.90 9.70 -20.84
N PRO A 4 8.78 9.06 -20.43
CA PRO A 4 7.88 9.68 -19.46
C PRO A 4 8.60 9.83 -18.12
N ALA A 5 8.46 11.00 -17.49
CA ALA A 5 8.99 11.26 -16.17
C ALA A 5 8.47 10.20 -15.17
N PRO A 6 9.29 9.76 -14.19
CA PRO A 6 8.86 8.82 -13.18
C PRO A 6 7.63 9.35 -12.44
N ALA A 7 6.70 8.45 -12.12
CA ALA A 7 5.52 8.80 -11.33
C ALA A 7 5.96 9.41 -9.98
N PRO A 8 5.26 10.45 -9.48
CA PRO A 8 5.62 11.10 -8.23
C PRO A 8 5.51 10.13 -7.06
N THR A 9 6.34 10.31 -6.03
CA THR A 9 6.18 9.59 -4.77
C THR A 9 4.94 10.08 -4.03
N PHE A 10 4.48 9.30 -3.04
CA PHE A 10 3.37 9.70 -2.17
C PHE A 10 3.61 11.07 -1.53
N GLU A 11 4.82 11.31 -1.00
CA GLU A 11 5.18 12.57 -0.36
C GLU A 11 5.11 13.75 -1.34
N GLN A 12 5.57 13.56 -2.58
CA GLN A 12 5.50 14.58 -3.63
C GLN A 12 4.05 14.89 -4.03
N ALA A 13 3.23 13.87 -4.23
CA ALA A 13 1.82 14.05 -4.56
C ALA A 13 1.05 14.77 -3.44
N LEU A 14 1.37 14.43 -2.18
CA LEU A 14 0.78 15.06 -1.01
C LEU A 14 1.22 16.53 -0.84
N GLU A 15 2.51 16.82 -1.03
CA GLU A 15 3.03 18.19 -1.00
C GLU A 15 2.36 19.07 -2.07
N GLU A 16 2.24 18.55 -3.30
CA GLU A 16 1.57 19.27 -4.38
C GLU A 16 0.08 19.50 -4.07
N LEU A 17 -0.60 18.50 -3.50
CA LEU A 17 -2.01 18.63 -3.11
C LEU A 17 -2.20 19.70 -2.04
N GLN A 18 -1.32 19.74 -1.04
CA GLN A 18 -1.34 20.80 -0.02
C GLN A 18 -1.17 22.18 -0.65
N ALA A 19 -0.19 22.33 -1.55
CA ALA A 19 0.03 23.59 -2.26
C ALA A 19 -1.17 24.01 -3.12
N VAL A 20 -1.89 23.07 -3.73
CA VAL A 20 -3.13 23.33 -4.48
C VAL A 20 -4.22 23.83 -3.54
N VAL A 21 -4.41 23.19 -2.39
CA VAL A 21 -5.40 23.60 -1.38
C VAL A 21 -5.09 25.00 -0.85
N GLU A 22 -3.83 25.29 -0.52
CA GLU A 22 -3.41 26.62 -0.08
C GLU A 22 -3.69 27.70 -1.12
N LYS A 23 -3.48 27.39 -2.41
CA LYS A 23 -3.81 28.32 -3.50
C LYS A 23 -5.31 28.55 -3.59
N LEU A 24 -6.14 27.51 -3.50
CA LEU A 24 -7.61 27.61 -3.56
C LEU A 24 -8.21 28.41 -2.39
N GLN A 25 -7.53 28.50 -1.25
CA GLN A 25 -8.00 29.26 -0.09
C GLN A 25 -7.80 30.77 -0.23
N LYS A 26 -7.05 31.24 -1.24
CA LYS A 26 -6.82 32.67 -1.44
C LYS A 26 -8.12 33.35 -1.92
N PRO A 27 -8.49 34.51 -1.36
CA PRO A 27 -9.76 35.17 -1.65
C PRO A 27 -9.89 35.71 -3.08
N ASP A 28 -8.75 35.97 -3.76
CA ASP A 28 -8.70 36.59 -5.08
C ASP A 28 -8.33 35.60 -6.21
N VAL A 29 -8.56 34.29 -6.03
CA VAL A 29 -8.33 33.32 -7.11
C VAL A 29 -9.34 33.54 -8.24
N PRO A 30 -8.89 33.78 -9.48
CA PRO A 30 -9.78 33.84 -10.64
C PRO A 30 -10.55 32.53 -10.83
N LEU A 31 -11.79 32.61 -11.30
CA LEU A 31 -12.64 31.42 -11.47
C LEU A 31 -11.99 30.34 -12.35
N GLU A 32 -11.33 30.73 -13.44
CA GLU A 32 -10.66 29.79 -14.34
C GLU A 32 -9.51 29.05 -13.63
N ASP A 33 -8.72 29.78 -12.83
CA ASP A 33 -7.65 29.21 -12.01
C ASP A 33 -8.21 28.30 -10.92
N ALA A 34 -9.33 28.68 -10.28
CA ALA A 34 -10.00 27.85 -9.28
C ALA A 34 -10.44 26.50 -9.87
N VAL A 35 -11.00 26.50 -11.08
CA VAL A 35 -11.40 25.27 -11.78
C VAL A 35 -10.19 24.41 -12.12
N ALA A 36 -9.10 25.01 -12.60
CA ALA A 36 -7.87 24.30 -12.92
C ALA A 36 -7.23 23.69 -11.66
N LEU A 37 -7.14 24.46 -10.57
CA LEU A 37 -6.63 24.00 -9.28
C LEU A 37 -7.50 22.88 -8.70
N TYR A 38 -8.83 23.00 -8.78
CA TYR A 38 -9.74 21.97 -8.30
C TYR A 38 -9.53 20.65 -9.05
N ARG A 39 -9.49 20.69 -10.39
CA ARG A 39 -9.20 19.51 -11.21
C ARG A 39 -7.88 18.87 -10.82
N ARG A 40 -6.81 19.66 -10.71
CA ARG A 40 -5.49 19.17 -10.31
C ARG A 40 -5.52 18.55 -8.91
N GLY A 41 -6.22 19.18 -7.96
CA GLY A 41 -6.40 18.66 -6.61
C GLY A 41 -7.12 17.31 -6.59
N THR A 42 -8.18 17.14 -7.40
CA THR A 42 -8.87 15.86 -7.53
C THR A 42 -7.97 14.78 -8.12
N GLU A 43 -7.19 15.11 -9.16
CA GLU A 43 -6.22 14.17 -9.75
C GLU A 43 -5.14 13.74 -8.76
N LEU A 44 -4.62 14.67 -7.95
CA LEU A 44 -3.62 14.38 -6.92
C LEU A 44 -4.20 13.55 -5.77
N ALA A 45 -5.44 13.83 -5.36
CA ALA A 45 -6.14 13.04 -4.35
C ALA A 45 -6.32 11.59 -4.81
N GLN A 46 -6.76 11.38 -6.06
CA GLN A 46 -6.92 10.03 -6.62
C GLN A 46 -5.58 9.28 -6.70
N GLN A 47 -4.51 9.96 -7.14
CA GLN A 47 -3.17 9.38 -7.17
C GLN A 47 -2.68 8.96 -5.78
N THR A 48 -2.95 9.78 -4.76
CA THR A 48 -2.57 9.50 -3.38
C THR A 48 -3.30 8.27 -2.84
N GLU A 49 -4.61 8.16 -3.12
CA GLU A 49 -5.41 6.98 -2.78
C GLU A 49 -4.88 5.71 -3.45
N ASP A 50 -4.58 5.77 -4.76
CA ASP A 50 -4.02 4.64 -5.50
C ASP A 50 -2.67 4.16 -4.92
N LEU A 51 -1.81 5.09 -4.50
CA LEU A 51 -0.53 4.77 -3.87
C LEU A 51 -0.72 4.06 -2.53
N ILE A 52 -1.65 4.53 -1.70
CA ILE A 52 -1.98 3.90 -0.43
C ILE A 52 -2.53 2.49 -0.68
N SER A 53 -3.51 2.33 -1.56
CA SER A 53 -4.12 1.02 -1.84
C SER A 53 -3.09 0.00 -2.37
N ARG A 54 -2.13 0.45 -3.19
CA ARG A 54 -1.03 -0.41 -3.64
C ARG A 54 -0.13 -0.84 -2.49
N ALA A 55 0.22 0.09 -1.60
CA ALA A 55 1.05 -0.22 -0.44
C ALA A 55 0.33 -1.21 0.51
N GLU A 56 -0.95 -0.99 0.78
CA GLU A 56 -1.77 -1.89 1.59
C GLU A 56 -1.83 -3.31 1.00
N LEU A 57 -2.06 -3.43 -0.31
CA LEU A 57 -2.07 -4.72 -1.00
C LEU A 57 -0.71 -5.43 -0.91
N GLN A 58 0.38 -4.69 -1.01
CA GLN A 58 1.73 -5.26 -0.85
C GLN A 58 1.96 -5.79 0.57
N VAL A 59 1.55 -5.03 1.60
CA VAL A 59 1.63 -5.45 3.01
C VAL A 59 0.78 -6.70 3.26
N GLN A 60 -0.44 -6.74 2.70
CA GLN A 60 -1.32 -7.90 2.84
C GLN A 60 -0.68 -9.16 2.23
N LYS A 61 -0.15 -9.07 1.01
CA LYS A 61 0.53 -10.19 0.34
C LYS A 61 1.74 -10.68 1.11
N LEU A 62 2.55 -9.76 1.65
CA LEU A 62 3.71 -10.11 2.47
C LEU A 62 3.29 -10.81 3.76
N THR A 63 2.27 -10.30 4.44
CA THR A 63 1.73 -10.90 5.66
C THR A 63 1.22 -12.31 5.40
N GLN A 64 0.44 -12.51 4.33
CA GLN A 64 -0.05 -13.83 3.93
C GLN A 64 1.12 -14.79 3.61
N SER A 65 2.09 -14.34 2.81
CA SER A 65 3.26 -15.15 2.44
C SER A 65 4.10 -15.56 3.65
N VAL A 66 4.17 -14.69 4.66
CA VAL A 66 4.86 -14.98 5.92
C VAL A 66 4.08 -16.01 6.72
N GLN A 67 2.75 -15.87 6.81
CA GLN A 67 1.89 -16.81 7.52
C GLN A 67 1.93 -18.22 6.92
N GLU A 68 1.79 -18.34 5.59
CA GLU A 68 1.88 -19.62 4.87
C GLU A 68 3.21 -20.32 5.15
N ARG A 69 4.31 -19.54 5.18
CA ARG A 69 5.64 -20.07 5.52
C ARG A 69 5.73 -20.56 6.96
N PHE A 70 5.09 -19.89 7.92
CA PHE A 70 5.07 -20.34 9.31
C PHE A 70 4.24 -21.63 9.50
N GLU A 71 3.13 -21.77 8.77
CA GLU A 71 2.29 -22.97 8.79
C GLU A 71 3.04 -24.18 8.17
N GLU A 72 3.85 -23.96 7.12
CA GLU A 72 4.69 -25.00 6.51
C GLU A 72 5.71 -25.61 7.50
N TYR A 73 6.21 -24.83 8.47
CA TYR A 73 7.13 -25.32 9.51
C TYR A 73 6.43 -25.96 10.72
N SER A 74 5.11 -25.86 10.83
CA SER A 74 4.36 -26.39 11.99
C SER A 74 3.80 -27.81 11.76
N VAL A 75 4.03 -28.42 10.59
CA VAL A 75 3.47 -29.73 10.20
C VAL A 75 4.40 -30.92 10.51
N ASP A 76 5.46 -30.73 11.29
CA ASP A 76 6.33 -31.84 11.78
C ASP A 76 6.35 -31.87 13.31
N SER A 77 5.24 -32.29 13.93
CA SER A 77 5.19 -32.66 15.36
C SER A 77 4.15 -33.75 15.67
N THR A 78 3.53 -34.38 14.66
CA THR A 78 2.87 -35.66 14.88
C THR A 78 3.92 -36.75 14.90
N VAL A 79 4.46 -36.97 16.10
CA VAL A 79 5.28 -38.13 16.44
C VAL A 79 4.39 -39.37 16.35
N GLU A 80 4.25 -39.93 15.16
CA GLU A 80 3.83 -41.33 14.98
C GLU A 80 5.09 -42.19 14.95
N ASP A 81 5.42 -42.81 16.08
CA ASP A 81 5.96 -44.19 16.24
C ASP A 81 6.32 -44.36 17.74
N GLY A 82 5.93 -45.39 18.49
CA GLY A 82 5.30 -46.63 18.11
C GLY A 82 4.88 -47.40 19.36
N ASP A 83 3.90 -48.27 19.14
CA ASP A 83 3.60 -49.43 19.94
C ASP A 83 4.89 -50.19 20.30
N GLN A 84 5.28 -50.18 21.58
CA GLN A 84 6.16 -51.21 22.12
C GLN A 84 5.74 -51.51 23.56
N ALA A 85 4.83 -52.47 23.69
CA ALA A 85 4.65 -53.18 24.95
C ALA A 85 6.01 -53.80 25.36
N PRO A 86 6.48 -53.60 26.60
CA PRO A 86 7.73 -54.22 27.04
C PRO A 86 7.56 -55.76 27.08
N PRO A 87 8.56 -56.55 26.66
CA PRO A 87 8.44 -58.00 26.69
C PRO A 87 8.36 -58.47 28.15
N SER A 88 7.44 -59.40 28.41
CA SER A 88 7.31 -60.07 29.70
C SER A 88 8.59 -60.85 30.02
N PHE A 89 9.06 -60.70 31.27
CA PHE A 89 9.92 -61.65 31.96
C PHE A 89 9.44 -61.81 33.40
#